data_AF-A0A915NP52-F1
#
_entry.id   AF-A0A915NP52-F1
#
_cell.length_a   1.000
_cell.length_b   1.000
_cell.length_c   1.000
_cell.angle_alpha   90.00
_cell.angle_beta   90.00
_cell.angle_gamma   90.00
#
_symmetry.space_group_name_H-M   'P 1'
#
loop_
_entity.id
_entity.type
_entity.pdbx_description
1 polymer ?
#
loop_
_entity_poly.entity_id
_entity_poly.type
_entity_poly.pdbx_seq_one_letter_code
_entity_poly.pdbx_strand_id
1 'polypeptide(L)'
;LGDILLRRAPGFVFFDFVQDVLFDRCPLQRPLSCARPQTRSVAAFIFQLRLLSTWGDEFYIGLNGIELFNRQDKLIRLHPQNLAAFPESVNCLTSVKDDPRTSDKLIDGCNDTNKPYHMWLTPILPNSCARVFVIFDTPTYVTRIRIYNYRKTAARGVRHIAISADDLLLCSGAEVPASSAEATGILDIPLRDFEGE
;
A
#
# COMPACT_ATOMS: atom_id res chain seq x y z
N LEU A 1 -4.85 26.47 -21.18
CA LEU A 1 -4.30 25.58 -20.14
C LEU A 1 -5.46 24.76 -19.61
N GLY A 2 -5.34 23.43 -19.56
CA GLY A 2 -6.35 22.59 -18.91
C GLY A 2 -6.33 22.75 -17.39
N ASP A 3 -7.34 22.21 -16.71
CA ASP A 3 -7.43 22.24 -15.25
C ASP A 3 -6.30 21.42 -14.62
N ILE A 4 -5.60 22.00 -13.63
CA ILE A 4 -4.56 21.32 -12.85
C ILE A 4 -5.18 20.87 -11.53
N LEU A 5 -5.15 19.56 -11.26
CA LEU A 5 -5.62 19.02 -10.00
C LEU A 5 -4.44 18.84 -9.04
N LEU A 6 -4.50 19.57 -7.93
CA LEU A 6 -3.48 19.54 -6.89
C LEU A 6 -3.92 18.63 -5.75
N ARG A 7 -2.97 17.83 -5.25
CA ARG A 7 -3.14 17.07 -4.01
C ARG A 7 -3.06 18.05 -2.85
N ARG A 8 -3.99 17.96 -1.91
CA ARG A 8 -3.89 18.72 -0.66
C ARG A 8 -2.65 18.22 0.09
N ALA A 9 -1.76 19.11 0.51
CA ALA A 9 -0.70 18.75 1.46
C ALA A 9 -1.38 18.32 2.77
N PRO A 10 -1.27 17.05 3.20
CA PRO A 10 -1.62 16.69 4.56
C PRO A 10 -0.54 17.30 5.46
N GLY A 11 -0.90 17.71 6.68
CA GLY A 11 -0.04 18.51 7.56
C GLY A 11 1.29 17.85 7.95
N PHE A 12 1.48 17.52 9.23
CA PHE A 12 2.71 16.85 9.67
C PHE A 12 2.65 15.37 9.25
N VAL A 13 3.39 14.99 8.22
CA VAL A 13 3.37 13.64 7.62
C VAL A 13 4.75 13.01 7.64
N PHE A 14 4.78 11.67 7.67
CA PHE A 14 5.99 10.86 7.85
C PHE A 14 6.85 10.71 6.58
N PHE A 15 6.60 11.50 5.52
CA PHE A 15 7.31 11.42 4.24
C PHE A 15 7.27 12.75 3.48
N ASP A 16 8.18 12.89 2.51
CA ASP A 16 8.30 14.08 1.67
C ASP A 16 7.13 14.18 0.69
N PHE A 17 6.46 15.34 0.66
CA PHE A 17 5.13 15.51 0.06
C PHE A 17 5.14 16.18 -1.31
N VAL A 18 6.24 16.06 -2.04
CA VAL A 18 6.40 16.62 -3.39
C VAL A 18 5.35 16.04 -4.35
N GLN A 19 4.82 16.90 -5.22
CA GLN A 19 3.96 16.52 -6.34
C GLN A 19 4.56 17.11 -7.62
N ASP A 20 4.90 16.26 -8.57
CA ASP A 20 5.38 16.72 -9.87
C ASP A 20 4.22 17.16 -10.76
N VAL A 21 4.20 18.44 -11.14
CA VAL A 21 3.17 19.03 -12.02
C VAL A 21 3.75 19.28 -13.40
N LEU A 22 3.31 18.48 -14.38
CA LEU A 22 3.77 18.59 -15.77
C LEU A 22 2.85 19.53 -16.57
N PHE A 23 3.35 20.71 -16.95
CA PHE A 23 2.58 21.70 -17.71
C PHE A 23 2.39 21.34 -19.21
N ASP A 24 3.31 20.57 -19.79
CA ASP A 24 3.32 20.23 -21.22
C ASP A 24 2.45 19.03 -21.59
N ARG A 25 1.94 18.32 -20.57
CA ARG A 25 1.00 17.21 -20.75
C ARG A 25 -0.29 17.64 -20.09
N CYS A 26 -1.20 18.25 -20.85
CA CYS A 26 -2.61 18.18 -20.48
C CYS A 26 -3.01 16.71 -20.70
N PRO A 27 -3.24 15.88 -19.66
CA PRO A 27 -4.17 14.79 -19.89
C PRO A 27 -5.44 15.52 -20.33
N LEU A 28 -6.02 15.16 -21.46
CA LEU A 28 -7.38 15.56 -21.78
C LEU A 28 -8.25 15.01 -20.64
N GLN A 29 -8.36 15.76 -19.55
CA GLN A 29 -9.23 15.47 -18.44
C GLN A 29 -10.60 15.61 -19.05
N ARG A 30 -11.23 14.46 -19.32
CA ARG A 30 -12.68 14.43 -19.43
C ARG A 30 -13.19 15.18 -18.22
N PRO A 31 -14.16 16.10 -18.39
CA PRO A 31 -14.70 16.86 -17.29
C PRO A 31 -15.02 15.87 -16.17
N LEU A 32 -14.56 16.19 -14.96
CA LEU A 32 -15.00 15.52 -13.75
C LEU A 32 -16.50 15.81 -13.63
N SER A 33 -17.31 15.11 -14.42
CA SER A 33 -18.73 15.05 -14.16
C SER A 33 -18.83 14.46 -12.76
N CYS A 34 -19.48 15.21 -11.88
CA CYS A 34 -19.94 14.79 -10.57
C CYS A 34 -20.92 13.60 -10.64
N ALA A 35 -21.13 13.01 -11.81
CA ALA A 35 -21.66 11.67 -11.94
C ALA A 35 -20.60 10.71 -11.41
N ARG A 36 -20.93 9.95 -10.34
CA ARG A 36 -20.21 8.73 -9.95
C ARG A 36 -19.82 8.01 -11.24
N PRO A 37 -18.55 7.95 -11.63
CA PRO A 37 -18.23 7.21 -12.82
C PRO A 37 -18.68 5.78 -12.52
N GLN A 38 -19.50 5.19 -13.40
CA GLN A 38 -19.86 3.75 -13.39
C GLN A 38 -18.62 2.84 -13.52
N THR A 39 -17.42 3.37 -13.30
CA THR A 39 -16.15 2.68 -13.28
C THR A 39 -15.96 2.03 -11.92
N ARG A 40 -15.70 0.73 -11.97
CA ARG A 40 -15.47 -0.21 -10.87
C ARG A 40 -14.16 0.06 -10.08
N SER A 41 -13.82 1.33 -9.80
CA SER A 41 -12.50 1.77 -9.34
C SER A 41 -12.58 3.01 -8.46
N VAL A 42 -11.70 3.08 -7.46
CA VAL A 42 -11.47 4.27 -6.62
C VAL A 42 -10.39 5.14 -7.26
N ALA A 43 -10.68 6.42 -7.45
CA ALA A 43 -9.70 7.41 -7.90
C ALA A 43 -9.17 8.16 -6.68
N ALA A 44 -7.86 8.08 -6.44
CA ALA A 44 -7.22 8.79 -5.34
C ALA A 44 -5.77 9.13 -5.66
N PHE A 45 -5.19 10.07 -4.91
CA PHE A 45 -3.77 10.36 -4.93
C PHE A 45 -2.98 9.44 -3.98
N ILE A 46 -3.58 9.10 -2.84
CA ILE A 46 -2.91 8.33 -1.78
C ILE A 46 -3.76 7.13 -1.40
N PHE A 47 -3.14 5.95 -1.40
CA PHE A 47 -3.68 4.75 -0.77
C PHE A 47 -2.86 4.43 0.47
N GLN A 48 -3.51 4.32 1.62
CA GLN A 48 -2.86 3.99 2.89
C GLN A 48 -3.32 2.61 3.36
N LEU A 49 -2.36 1.75 3.66
CA LEU A 49 -2.51 0.45 4.28
C LEU A 49 -2.07 0.56 5.74
N ARG A 50 -3.01 0.41 6.68
CA ARG A 50 -2.73 0.38 8.12
C ARG A 50 -2.72 -1.05 8.62
N LEU A 51 -1.57 -1.50 9.09
CA LEU A 51 -1.36 -2.86 9.59
C LEU A 51 -1.76 -2.88 11.07
N LEU A 52 -2.90 -3.50 11.38
CA LEU A 52 -3.58 -3.38 12.67
C LEU A 52 -3.09 -4.41 13.70
N SER A 53 -2.77 -5.61 13.26
CA SER A 53 -2.27 -6.68 14.14
C SER A 53 -1.45 -7.71 13.37
N THR A 54 -0.70 -8.54 14.11
CA THR A 54 0.04 -9.68 13.58
C THR A 54 -0.68 -11.01 13.85
N TRP A 55 -0.15 -12.10 13.32
CA TRP A 55 -0.57 -13.46 13.66
C TRP A 55 0.00 -13.97 15.00
N GLY A 56 0.97 -13.28 15.60
CA GLY A 56 1.50 -13.66 16.91
C GLY A 56 2.80 -13.01 17.38
N ASP A 57 3.46 -12.16 16.59
CA ASP A 57 4.66 -11.41 17.02
C ASP A 57 4.28 -10.02 17.56
N GLU A 58 4.74 -9.68 18.76
CA GLU A 58 4.42 -8.41 19.44
C GLU A 58 5.35 -7.26 19.04
N PHE A 59 6.50 -7.56 18.42
CA PHE A 59 7.57 -6.58 18.19
C PHE A 59 7.74 -6.25 16.72
N TYR A 60 7.42 -7.17 15.82
CA TYR A 60 7.68 -7.02 14.40
C TYR A 60 6.48 -7.39 13.54
N ILE A 61 6.31 -6.62 12.47
CA ILE A 61 5.29 -6.86 11.47
C ILE A 61 5.88 -6.69 10.06
N GLY A 62 5.48 -7.55 9.14
CA GLY A 62 6.04 -7.57 7.80
C GLY A 62 5.07 -8.01 6.73
N LEU A 63 5.49 -7.80 5.49
CA LEU A 63 4.81 -8.25 4.27
C LEU A 63 5.87 -8.69 3.26
N ASN A 64 5.47 -9.54 2.33
CA ASN A 64 6.28 -9.85 1.16
C ASN A 64 6.11 -8.81 0.05
N GLY A 65 4.88 -8.33 -0.18
CA GLY A 65 4.62 -7.45 -1.31
C GLY A 65 3.20 -6.88 -1.36
N ILE A 66 3.03 -5.86 -2.19
CA ILE A 66 1.75 -5.24 -2.52
C ILE A 66 1.64 -5.02 -4.03
N GLU A 67 0.43 -5.17 -4.55
CA GLU A 67 0.13 -4.92 -5.96
C GLU A 67 -1.17 -4.12 -6.08
N LEU A 68 -1.16 -3.08 -6.91
CA LEU A 68 -2.35 -2.28 -7.23
C LEU A 68 -2.71 -2.48 -8.70
N PHE A 69 -4.00 -2.67 -8.99
CA PHE A 69 -4.48 -2.93 -10.35
C PHE A 69 -5.35 -1.79 -10.85
N ASN A 70 -5.23 -1.46 -12.14
CA ASN A 70 -6.00 -0.40 -12.78
C ASN A 70 -7.36 -0.89 -13.31
N ARG A 71 -8.09 0.00 -14.01
CA ARG A 71 -9.41 -0.29 -14.61
C ARG A 71 -9.40 -1.38 -15.68
N GLN A 72 -8.25 -1.70 -16.23
CA GLN A 72 -8.05 -2.77 -17.20
C GLN A 72 -7.52 -4.06 -16.56
N ASP A 73 -7.56 -4.15 -15.23
CA ASP A 73 -6.98 -5.25 -14.43
C ASP A 73 -5.48 -5.48 -14.72
N LYS A 74 -4.78 -4.42 -15.12
CA LYS A 74 -3.33 -4.45 -15.30
C LYS A 74 -2.65 -3.92 -14.04
N LEU A 75 -1.54 -4.57 -13.67
CA LEU A 75 -0.67 -4.12 -12.59
C LEU A 75 -0.20 -2.69 -12.87
N ILE A 76 -0.38 -1.82 -11.88
CA ILE A 76 0.17 -0.46 -11.87
C ILE A 76 1.64 -0.57 -11.50
N ARG A 77 2.52 -0.10 -12.38
CA ARG A 77 3.95 -0.06 -12.10
C ARG A 77 4.22 1.02 -11.07
N LEU A 78 4.65 0.60 -9.88
CA LEU A 78 5.10 1.49 -8.82
C LEU A 78 6.63 1.64 -8.87
N HIS A 79 7.10 2.79 -8.42
CA HIS A 79 8.50 3.10 -8.20
C HIS A 79 8.74 3.40 -6.73
N PRO A 80 9.99 3.34 -6.23
CA PRO A 80 10.30 3.65 -4.83
C PRO A 80 9.79 5.03 -4.38
N GLN A 81 9.73 6.02 -5.29
CA GLN A 81 9.18 7.35 -4.98
C GLN A 81 7.66 7.33 -4.72
N ASN A 82 6.95 6.33 -5.22
CA ASN A 82 5.53 6.16 -4.96
C ASN A 82 5.27 5.51 -3.59
N LEU A 83 6.30 5.08 -2.87
CA LEU A 83 6.15 4.25 -1.69
C LEU A 83 6.76 4.94 -0.48
N ALA A 84 6.00 4.98 0.61
CA ALA A 84 6.52 5.35 1.92
C ALA A 84 6.01 4.38 2.98
N ALA A 85 6.81 4.10 3.99
CA ALA A 85 6.41 3.27 5.10
C ALA A 85 6.78 3.92 6.44
N PHE A 86 5.95 3.69 7.45
CA PHE A 86 6.20 4.17 8.81
C PHE A 86 5.88 3.09 9.86
N PRO A 87 6.86 2.67 10.67
CA PRO A 87 8.29 2.94 10.51
C PRO A 87 8.79 2.37 9.18
N GLU A 88 9.87 2.94 8.62
CA GLU A 88 10.35 2.57 7.28
C GLU A 88 10.76 1.10 7.24
N SER A 89 11.58 0.67 8.19
CA SER A 89 12.01 -0.73 8.35
C SER A 89 12.62 -0.93 9.74
N VAL A 90 13.08 -2.15 10.04
CA VAL A 90 13.87 -2.45 11.24
C VAL A 90 15.16 -1.63 11.38
N ASN A 91 15.64 -0.99 10.31
CA ASN A 91 16.81 -0.11 10.37
C ASN A 91 16.55 1.18 11.17
N CYS A 92 15.31 1.49 11.57
CA CYS A 92 15.05 2.58 12.50
C CYS A 92 15.50 2.28 13.94
N LEU A 93 15.83 1.01 14.25
CA LEU A 93 16.32 0.59 15.56
C LEU A 93 17.83 0.82 15.65
N THR A 94 18.32 1.41 16.75
CA THR A 94 19.74 1.75 16.93
C THR A 94 20.70 0.55 16.91
N SER A 95 20.20 -0.65 17.21
CA SER A 95 20.94 -1.91 17.22
C SER A 95 21.01 -2.61 15.86
N VAL A 96 20.27 -2.13 14.86
CA VAL A 96 20.18 -2.74 13.53
C VAL A 96 20.81 -1.79 12.51
N LYS A 97 21.63 -2.33 11.61
CA LYS A 97 22.23 -1.58 10.49
C LYS A 97 22.20 -2.42 9.24
N ASP A 98 21.92 -1.77 8.11
CA ASP A 98 21.97 -2.33 6.76
C ASP A 98 21.17 -3.63 6.59
N ASP A 99 20.06 -3.76 7.31
CA ASP A 99 19.15 -4.88 7.13
C ASP A 99 18.42 -4.74 5.78
N PRO A 100 18.38 -5.78 4.94
CA PRO A 100 17.86 -5.67 3.58
C PRO A 100 16.33 -5.60 3.50
N ARG A 101 15.61 -5.70 4.63
CA ARG A 101 14.15 -5.74 4.69
C ARG A 101 13.51 -4.35 4.68
N THR A 102 13.89 -3.55 3.69
CA THR A 102 13.46 -2.16 3.47
C THR A 102 12.14 -2.08 2.70
N SER A 103 11.49 -0.91 2.75
CA SER A 103 10.13 -0.74 2.20
C SER A 103 10.05 -0.95 0.68
N ASP A 104 11.13 -0.69 -0.07
CA ASP A 104 11.18 -0.95 -1.53
C ASP A 104 10.90 -2.41 -1.92
N LYS A 105 11.11 -3.35 -1.00
CA LYS A 105 10.82 -4.78 -1.23
C LYS A 105 9.33 -5.06 -1.40
N LEU A 106 8.47 -4.17 -0.92
CA LEU A 106 7.02 -4.30 -1.12
C LEU A 106 6.61 -4.27 -2.59
N ILE A 107 7.44 -3.70 -3.47
CA ILE A 107 7.11 -3.48 -4.89
C ILE A 107 8.17 -4.07 -5.84
N ASP A 108 9.03 -4.98 -5.36
CA ASP A 108 10.10 -5.58 -6.17
C ASP A 108 9.62 -6.72 -7.10
N GLY A 109 8.37 -7.15 -6.94
CA GLY A 109 7.71 -8.19 -7.73
C GLY A 109 8.05 -9.63 -7.32
N CYS A 110 8.92 -9.83 -6.32
CA CYS A 110 9.30 -11.14 -5.81
C CYS A 110 8.40 -11.58 -4.64
N ASN A 111 7.10 -11.72 -4.92
CA ASN A 111 6.10 -11.80 -3.85
C ASN A 111 6.01 -13.17 -3.14
N ASP A 112 6.30 -14.29 -3.81
CA ASP A 112 6.24 -15.62 -3.20
C ASP A 112 7.66 -16.15 -2.86
N THR A 113 8.18 -15.75 -1.71
CA THR A 113 9.57 -16.02 -1.32
C THR A 113 9.76 -15.96 0.19
N ASN A 114 10.72 -16.73 0.72
CA ASN A 114 11.12 -16.67 2.14
C ASN A 114 12.49 -16.00 2.32
N LYS A 115 13.03 -15.41 1.24
CA LYS A 115 14.35 -14.78 1.20
C LYS A 115 14.29 -13.36 1.77
N PRO A 116 15.03 -13.03 2.85
CA PRO A 116 15.00 -11.71 3.51
C PRO A 116 15.14 -10.49 2.60
N TYR A 117 15.92 -10.60 1.55
CA TYR A 117 16.20 -9.50 0.62
C TYR A 117 15.06 -9.19 -0.37
N HIS A 118 13.94 -9.92 -0.27
CA HIS A 118 12.70 -9.72 -1.03
C HIS A 118 11.47 -9.62 -0.11
N MET A 119 11.67 -9.20 1.15
CA MET A 119 10.58 -9.06 2.12
C MET A 119 10.77 -7.78 2.90
N TRP A 120 9.68 -7.18 3.34
CA TRP A 120 9.69 -6.00 4.20
C TRP A 120 9.41 -6.36 5.66
N LEU A 121 10.13 -5.74 6.59
CA LEU A 121 9.88 -5.89 8.02
C LEU A 121 10.12 -4.57 8.75
N THR A 122 9.22 -4.24 9.66
CA THR A 122 9.27 -3.01 10.46
C THR A 122 8.89 -3.31 11.92
N PRO A 123 9.39 -2.55 12.91
CA PRO A 123 8.98 -2.74 14.28
C PRO A 123 7.56 -2.21 14.54
N ILE A 124 6.89 -2.81 15.51
CA ILE A 124 5.64 -2.30 16.05
C ILE A 124 5.99 -1.30 17.15
N LEU A 125 5.66 -0.03 16.94
CA LEU A 125 5.93 1.03 17.91
C LEU A 125 4.77 1.16 18.91
N PRO A 126 5.05 1.48 20.19
CA PRO A 126 4.00 1.73 21.18
C PRO A 126 3.00 2.79 20.70
N ASN A 127 1.70 2.52 20.88
CA ASN A 127 0.59 3.41 20.53
C ASN A 127 0.53 3.81 19.04
N SER A 128 1.20 3.08 18.14
CA SER A 128 1.12 3.32 16.69
C SER A 128 1.00 2.03 15.89
N CYS A 129 0.22 2.08 14.82
CA CYS A 129 0.19 1.03 13.81
C CYS A 129 1.25 1.31 12.74
N ALA A 130 1.86 0.25 12.21
CA ALA A 130 2.68 0.35 11.00
C ALA A 130 1.80 0.72 9.79
N ARG A 131 2.33 1.54 8.90
CA ARG A 131 1.60 2.08 7.74
C ARG A 131 2.45 2.01 6.49
N VAL A 132 1.79 1.71 5.39
CA VAL A 132 2.35 1.82 4.05
C VAL A 132 1.49 2.80 3.26
N PHE A 133 2.13 3.71 2.55
CA PHE A 133 1.52 4.70 1.69
C PHE A 133 1.95 4.45 0.25
N VAL A 134 0.98 4.36 -0.64
CA VAL A 134 1.20 4.38 -2.09
C VAL A 134 0.68 5.70 -2.64
N ILE A 135 1.57 6.46 -3.26
CA ILE A 135 1.42 7.89 -3.53
C ILE A 135 1.61 8.15 -5.03
N PHE A 136 0.68 8.88 -5.62
CA PHE A 136 0.69 9.26 -7.02
C PHE A 136 0.71 10.78 -7.18
N ASP A 137 1.33 11.27 -8.26
CA ASP A 137 1.32 12.69 -8.63
C ASP A 137 0.02 13.11 -9.32
N THR A 138 -0.73 12.14 -9.85
CA THR A 138 -2.03 12.34 -10.49
C THR A 138 -3.05 11.36 -9.92
N PRO A 139 -4.36 11.70 -9.87
CA PRO A 139 -5.37 10.76 -9.41
C PRO A 139 -5.31 9.47 -10.21
N THR A 140 -5.12 8.37 -9.51
CA THR A 140 -4.94 7.06 -10.12
C THR A 140 -6.12 6.18 -9.76
N TYR A 141 -6.73 5.57 -10.78
CA TYR A 141 -7.86 4.67 -10.61
C TYR A 141 -7.37 3.27 -10.25
N VAL A 142 -7.72 2.81 -9.05
CA VAL A 142 -7.39 1.46 -8.54
C VAL A 142 -8.68 0.65 -8.42
N THR A 143 -8.68 -0.57 -8.95
CA THR A 143 -9.80 -1.52 -8.88
C THR A 143 -9.62 -2.56 -7.79
N ARG A 144 -8.37 -2.94 -7.53
CA ARG A 144 -8.03 -4.08 -6.67
C ARG A 144 -6.66 -3.88 -6.05
N ILE A 145 -6.51 -4.26 -4.79
CA ILE A 145 -5.25 -4.24 -4.04
C ILE A 145 -4.98 -5.66 -3.57
N ARG A 146 -3.83 -6.20 -3.94
CA ARG A 146 -3.36 -7.51 -3.50
C ARG A 146 -2.21 -7.35 -2.53
N ILE A 147 -2.27 -8.10 -1.43
CA ILE A 147 -1.31 -8.10 -0.34
C ILE A 147 -0.74 -9.50 -0.21
N TYR A 148 0.58 -9.59 -0.14
CA TYR A 148 1.33 -10.82 0.07
C TYR A 148 1.94 -10.78 1.46
N ASN A 149 1.54 -11.72 2.31
CA ASN A 149 1.89 -11.73 3.73
C ASN A 149 3.35 -12.16 3.96
N TYR A 150 3.88 -11.92 5.15
CA TYR A 150 5.27 -12.26 5.47
C TYR A 150 5.47 -13.78 5.51
N ARG A 151 6.35 -14.33 4.67
CA ARG A 151 6.53 -15.79 4.56
C ARG A 151 7.52 -16.38 5.58
N LYS A 152 8.64 -15.69 5.85
CA LYS A 152 9.76 -16.28 6.62
C LYS A 152 9.39 -16.68 8.05
N THR A 153 8.49 -15.95 8.70
CA THR A 153 8.01 -16.26 10.05
C THR A 153 6.55 -15.86 10.13
N ALA A 154 5.63 -16.81 9.94
CA ALA A 154 4.20 -16.53 9.79
C ALA A 154 3.62 -15.68 10.94
N ALA A 155 4.12 -15.83 12.18
CA ALA A 155 3.71 -15.02 13.33
C ALA A 155 3.94 -13.50 13.15
N ARG A 156 4.93 -13.10 12.34
CA ARG A 156 5.23 -11.69 11.99
C ARG A 156 4.38 -11.17 10.84
N GLY A 157 3.62 -12.04 10.19
CA GLY A 157 2.69 -11.65 9.15
C GLY A 157 1.57 -10.78 9.70
N VAL A 158 1.08 -9.88 8.86
CA VAL A 158 -0.12 -9.09 9.14
C VAL A 158 -1.31 -10.03 9.27
N ARG A 159 -2.14 -9.82 10.30
CA ARG A 159 -3.43 -10.51 10.44
C ARG A 159 -4.57 -9.60 10.03
N HIS A 160 -4.69 -8.40 10.61
CA HIS A 160 -5.75 -7.46 10.24
C HIS A 160 -5.19 -6.21 9.58
N ILE A 161 -5.85 -5.75 8.51
CA ILE A 161 -5.48 -4.53 7.78
C ILE A 161 -6.69 -3.61 7.58
N ALA A 162 -6.45 -2.31 7.56
CA ALA A 162 -7.40 -1.30 7.09
C ALA A 162 -6.81 -0.55 5.90
N ILE A 163 -7.65 -0.22 4.91
CA ILE A 163 -7.25 0.51 3.72
C ILE A 163 -8.09 1.77 3.59
N SER A 164 -7.43 2.89 3.32
CA SER A 164 -8.07 4.16 3.01
C SER A 164 -7.50 4.78 1.74
N ALA A 165 -8.30 5.56 1.03
CA ALA A 165 -7.90 6.32 -0.15
C ALA A 165 -8.26 7.80 0.03
N ASP A 166 -7.28 8.70 -0.07
CA ASP A 166 -7.41 10.13 0.24
C ASP A 166 -8.22 10.37 1.54
N ASP A 167 -7.82 9.70 2.62
CA ASP A 167 -8.44 9.70 3.96
C ASP A 167 -9.84 9.08 4.07
N LEU A 168 -10.45 8.63 2.96
CA LEU A 168 -11.69 7.87 2.97
C LEU A 168 -11.40 6.40 3.28
N LEU A 169 -11.97 5.88 4.37
CA LEU A 169 -11.85 4.46 4.73
C LEU A 169 -12.59 3.59 3.70
N LEU A 170 -11.86 2.68 3.04
CA LEU A 170 -12.40 1.73 2.07
C LEU A 170 -12.73 0.38 2.72
N CYS A 171 -11.84 -0.12 3.57
CA CYS A 171 -12.09 -1.34 4.34
C CYS A 171 -11.38 -1.26 5.70
N SER A 172 -11.94 -1.93 6.69
CA SER A 172 -11.37 -2.00 8.04
C SER A 172 -11.47 -3.40 8.60
N GLY A 173 -10.34 -3.92 9.09
CA GLY A 173 -10.29 -5.22 9.75
C GLY A 173 -10.33 -6.41 8.79
N ALA A 174 -9.94 -6.23 7.52
CA ALA A 174 -9.80 -7.35 6.59
C ALA A 174 -8.70 -8.31 7.08
N GLU A 175 -9.00 -9.60 7.16
CA GLU A 175 -8.04 -10.60 7.62
C GLU A 175 -7.14 -11.07 6.46
N VAL A 176 -5.83 -10.94 6.62
CA VAL A 176 -4.82 -11.43 5.67
C VAL A 176 -4.44 -12.85 6.07
N PRO A 177 -4.62 -13.86 5.20
CA PRO A 177 -4.24 -15.24 5.50
C PRO A 177 -2.78 -15.35 5.96
N ALA A 178 -2.51 -16.17 6.97
CA ALA A 178 -1.15 -16.49 7.38
C ALA A 178 -0.41 -17.22 6.24
N SER A 179 0.89 -16.94 6.09
CA SER A 179 1.75 -17.72 5.21
C SER A 179 2.05 -19.11 5.80
N SER A 180 2.31 -20.09 4.93
CA SER A 180 2.80 -21.41 5.30
C SER A 180 4.28 -21.57 4.89
N ALA A 181 4.83 -22.76 5.14
CA ALA A 181 6.15 -23.12 4.62
C ALA A 181 6.15 -23.19 3.08
N GLU A 182 5.06 -23.68 2.47
CA GLU A 182 4.98 -23.88 1.01
C GLU A 182 4.54 -22.63 0.25
N ALA A 183 3.71 -21.75 0.83
CA ALA A 183 3.10 -20.64 0.12
C ALA A 183 2.96 -19.37 0.95
N THR A 184 3.06 -18.23 0.27
CA THR A 184 2.74 -16.93 0.84
C THR A 184 1.24 -16.76 1.00
N GLY A 185 0.78 -16.25 2.16
CA GLY A 185 -0.62 -15.90 2.35
C GLY A 185 -1.00 -14.69 1.49
N ILE A 186 -2.11 -14.76 0.76
CA ILE A 186 -2.52 -13.72 -0.18
C ILE A 186 -3.91 -13.22 0.21
N LEU A 187 -4.03 -11.90 0.36
CA LEU A 187 -5.31 -11.23 0.45
C LEU A 187 -5.51 -10.40 -0.82
N ASP A 188 -6.62 -10.65 -1.52
CA ASP A 188 -7.00 -9.89 -2.71
C ASP A 188 -8.26 -9.07 -2.38
N ILE A 189 -8.13 -7.75 -2.32
CA ILE A 189 -9.21 -6.84 -1.92
C ILE A 189 -9.73 -6.14 -3.18
N PRO A 190 -10.91 -6.55 -3.69
CA PRO A 190 -11.61 -5.74 -4.68
C PRO A 190 -12.07 -4.45 -3.99
N LEU A 191 -11.81 -3.29 -4.61
CA LEU A 191 -12.31 -2.00 -4.09
C LEU A 191 -13.77 -1.75 -4.54
N ARG A 192 -14.58 -2.81 -4.50
CA ARG A 192 -16.03 -2.82 -4.78
C ARG A 192 -16.75 -3.57 -3.67
N ASP A 193 -17.98 -3.16 -3.37
CA ASP A 193 -18.96 -3.99 -2.69
C ASP A 193 -19.47 -5.09 -3.64
N PHE A 194 -19.69 -6.29 -3.10
CA PHE A 194 -20.43 -7.37 -3.76
C PHE A 194 -21.85 -6.87 -4.08
N GLU A 195 -22.25 -6.90 -5.35
CA GLU A 195 -23.68 -6.98 -5.67
C GLU A 195 -24.11 -8.39 -5.24
N GLY A 196 -24.76 -8.48 -4.08
CA GLY A 196 -25.50 -9.67 -3.70
C GLY A 196 -26.65 -9.88 -4.68
N GLU A 197 -26.88 -11.16 -5.00
CA GLU A 197 -28.01 -11.69 -5.76
C GLU A 197 -29.37 -11.22 -5.24
#